data_AF-A0A7X8BKG1-F1
#
_entry.id   AF-A0A7X8BKG1-F1
#
_cell.length_a   1.000
_cell.length_b   1.000
_cell.length_c   1.000
_cell.angle_alpha   90.00
_cell.angle_beta   90.00
_cell.angle_gamma   90.00
#
_symmetry.space_group_name_H-M   'P 1'
#
loop_
_entity.id
_entity.type
_entity.pdbx_description
1 polymer ?
#
loop_
_entity_poly.entity_id
_entity_poly.type
_entity_poly.pdbx_seq_one_letter_code
_entity_poly.pdbx_strand_id
1 'polypeptide(L)'
;MPSRENTIQQAIDLMKTASYPSGNLTPQEAWLGFYQVLLWYEPVNQGNYTSLPHIIDADKLRPPASHLAQGKHWSSPWQSRAAAIELYLAQHLDCQPSAVMNHVDLLMRNPGFKGLQRQNPLGTAFAGMLKYVLEQFGDSSLKYELEADATQVYPGITLPGRSKNPSIDILAFRNSTPSAIFSVKWGLRHDRVSDITNECPIYKAAASRSRTTLKFYVITNEYDPARLNKVLGDPCIDGVVHIHKNAVCGVCGLNDRLIDMINLSDFFKHTFNW
;
A
#
# COMPACT_ATOMS: atom_id res chain seq x y z
N MET A 1 1.58 14.75 -19.18
CA MET A 1 1.61 13.90 -17.96
C MET A 1 0.65 14.51 -16.96
N PRO A 2 -0.28 13.75 -16.36
CA PRO A 2 -1.17 14.26 -15.33
C PRO A 2 -0.36 14.89 -14.19
N SER A 3 -0.84 16.00 -13.62
CA SER A 3 -0.26 16.51 -12.38
C SER A 3 -0.51 15.54 -11.23
N ARG A 4 0.16 15.79 -10.10
CA ARG A 4 -0.03 15.02 -8.88
C ARG A 4 -1.47 15.14 -8.38
N GLU A 5 -1.98 16.37 -8.31
CA GLU A 5 -3.34 16.68 -7.86
C GLU A 5 -4.36 15.98 -8.78
N ASN A 6 -4.14 16.04 -10.10
CA ASN A 6 -5.01 15.37 -11.06
C ASN A 6 -4.97 13.84 -10.91
N THR A 7 -3.81 13.27 -10.58
CA THR A 7 -3.67 11.83 -10.34
C THR A 7 -4.42 11.41 -9.08
N ILE A 8 -4.28 12.17 -8.00
CA ILE A 8 -4.98 11.91 -6.73
C ILE A 8 -6.49 12.02 -6.92
N GLN A 9 -6.96 13.11 -7.54
CA GLN A 9 -8.38 13.35 -7.74
C GLN A 9 -9.01 12.23 -8.60
N GLN A 10 -8.38 11.85 -9.71
CA GLN A 10 -8.86 10.74 -10.54
C GLN A 10 -8.91 9.41 -9.77
N ALA A 11 -7.89 9.11 -8.96
CA ALA A 11 -7.87 7.90 -8.16
C ALA A 11 -9.01 7.87 -7.11
N ILE A 12 -9.29 9.01 -6.47
CA ILE A 12 -10.41 9.15 -5.52
C ILE A 12 -11.75 9.00 -6.24
N ASP A 13 -11.93 9.60 -7.41
CA ASP A 13 -13.18 9.52 -8.16
C ASP A 13 -13.45 8.08 -8.64
N LEU A 14 -12.42 7.37 -9.10
CA LEU A 14 -12.49 5.95 -9.41
C LEU A 14 -12.83 5.12 -8.16
N MET A 15 -12.24 5.41 -7.00
CA MET A 15 -12.55 4.72 -5.74
C MET A 15 -14.01 4.92 -5.32
N LYS A 16 -14.55 6.14 -5.44
CA LYS A 16 -15.94 6.45 -5.09
C LYS A 16 -16.97 5.73 -5.97
N THR A 17 -16.59 5.44 -7.21
CA THR A 17 -17.46 4.80 -8.23
C THR A 17 -17.14 3.32 -8.43
N ALA A 18 -16.22 2.77 -7.63
CA ALA A 18 -15.86 1.37 -7.67
C ALA A 18 -17.02 0.47 -7.21
N SER A 19 -16.94 -0.82 -7.54
CA SER A 19 -17.97 -1.80 -7.16
C SER A 19 -17.74 -2.28 -5.73
N TYR A 20 -18.77 -2.19 -4.88
CA TYR A 20 -18.72 -2.63 -3.48
C TYR A 20 -19.89 -3.58 -3.19
N PRO A 21 -19.69 -4.67 -2.43
CA PRO A 21 -20.77 -5.56 -2.00
C PRO A 21 -21.91 -4.85 -1.26
N SER A 22 -21.59 -3.88 -0.40
CA SER A 22 -22.57 -3.06 0.31
C SER A 22 -23.27 -1.99 -0.56
N GLY A 23 -22.79 -1.79 -1.79
CA GLY A 23 -23.25 -0.73 -2.70
C GLY A 23 -22.59 0.64 -2.48
N ASN A 24 -21.79 0.82 -1.43
CA ASN A 24 -21.07 2.07 -1.16
C ASN A 24 -19.70 1.82 -0.50
N LEU A 25 -18.86 2.85 -0.46
CA LEU A 25 -17.57 2.79 0.22
C LEU A 25 -17.78 2.75 1.73
N THR A 26 -17.33 1.67 2.38
CA THR A 26 -17.35 1.50 3.84
C THR A 26 -15.93 1.33 4.40
N PRO A 27 -15.70 1.52 5.72
CA PRO A 27 -14.40 1.24 6.33
C PRO A 27 -13.90 -0.20 6.10
N GLN A 28 -14.82 -1.17 6.08
CA GLN A 28 -14.52 -2.60 5.91
C GLN A 28 -14.16 -2.96 4.47
N GLU A 29 -14.65 -2.20 3.49
CA GLU A 29 -14.48 -2.49 2.05
C GLU A 29 -13.53 -1.51 1.36
N ALA A 30 -12.98 -0.52 2.07
CA ALA A 30 -12.06 0.45 1.51
C ALA A 30 -10.88 -0.19 0.74
N TRP A 31 -10.39 -1.34 1.22
CA TRP A 31 -9.36 -2.13 0.56
C TRP A 31 -9.72 -2.57 -0.86
N LEU A 32 -11.00 -2.86 -1.12
CA LEU A 32 -11.48 -3.29 -2.42
C LEU A 32 -11.44 -2.13 -3.41
N GLY A 33 -11.68 -0.91 -2.94
CA GLY A 33 -11.45 0.31 -3.71
C GLY A 33 -9.98 0.48 -4.10
N PHE A 34 -9.05 0.25 -3.17
CA PHE A 34 -7.61 0.27 -3.48
C PHE A 34 -7.24 -0.75 -4.55
N TYR A 35 -7.75 -1.99 -4.47
CA TYR A 35 -7.47 -3.00 -5.48
C TYR A 35 -8.09 -2.71 -6.84
N GLN A 36 -9.35 -2.26 -6.89
CA GLN A 36 -9.96 -1.88 -8.15
C GLN A 36 -9.18 -0.75 -8.84
N VAL A 37 -8.69 0.25 -8.09
CA VAL A 37 -7.98 1.39 -8.68
C VAL A 37 -6.52 1.06 -9.05
N LEU A 38 -5.80 0.32 -8.21
CA LEU A 38 -4.33 0.26 -8.26
C LEU A 38 -3.73 -1.15 -8.48
N LEU A 39 -4.46 -2.24 -8.19
CA LEU A 39 -3.96 -3.59 -8.43
C LEU A 39 -3.92 -3.87 -9.93
N TRP A 40 -2.83 -4.43 -10.42
CA TRP A 40 -2.71 -4.80 -11.84
C TRP A 40 -2.38 -6.26 -12.00
N TYR A 41 -2.43 -6.70 -13.26
CA TYR A 41 -2.12 -8.05 -13.64
C TYR A 41 -0.74 -8.12 -14.30
N GLU A 42 0.05 -9.10 -13.90
CA GLU A 42 1.30 -9.47 -14.54
C GLU A 42 1.02 -10.52 -15.63
N PRO A 43 1.49 -10.33 -16.87
CA PRO A 43 1.50 -11.41 -17.86
C PRO A 43 2.48 -12.50 -17.42
N VAL A 44 2.00 -13.73 -17.25
CA VAL A 44 2.77 -14.86 -16.72
C VAL A 44 3.14 -15.84 -17.84
N ASN A 45 2.17 -16.21 -18.68
CA ASN A 45 2.33 -17.15 -19.82
C ASN A 45 3.09 -18.44 -19.45
N GLN A 46 2.83 -18.98 -18.25
CA GLN A 46 3.53 -20.11 -17.69
C GLN A 46 2.60 -20.97 -16.83
N GLY A 47 2.81 -22.29 -16.86
CA GLY A 47 1.92 -23.23 -16.18
C GLY A 47 0.52 -23.18 -16.79
N ASN A 48 -0.49 -23.01 -15.94
CA ASN A 48 -1.90 -22.87 -16.35
C ASN A 48 -2.37 -21.41 -16.36
N TYR A 49 -1.46 -20.45 -16.32
CA TYR A 49 -1.79 -19.04 -16.15
C TYR A 49 -1.28 -18.18 -17.31
N THR A 50 -2.19 -17.45 -17.95
CA THR A 50 -1.87 -16.39 -18.92
C THR A 50 -1.41 -15.12 -18.20
N SER A 51 -2.13 -14.73 -17.14
CA SER A 51 -1.83 -13.58 -16.30
C SER A 51 -2.31 -13.82 -14.88
N LEU A 52 -1.73 -13.11 -13.91
CA LEU A 52 -2.10 -13.19 -12.50
C LEU A 52 -2.06 -11.81 -11.85
N PRO A 53 -2.82 -11.56 -10.77
CA PRO A 53 -2.67 -10.36 -9.95
C PRO A 53 -1.22 -10.17 -9.51
N HIS A 54 -0.68 -8.96 -9.69
CA HIS A 54 0.67 -8.60 -9.27
C HIS A 54 0.70 -8.32 -7.77
N ILE A 55 0.81 -9.39 -6.99
CA ILE A 55 0.93 -9.33 -5.52
C ILE A 55 2.38 -9.42 -5.04
N ILE A 56 3.32 -9.72 -5.94
CA ILE A 56 4.74 -9.92 -5.63
C ILE A 56 5.57 -9.57 -6.87
N ASP A 57 6.88 -9.37 -6.69
CA ASP A 57 7.81 -9.12 -7.79
C ASP A 57 7.59 -10.10 -8.97
N ALA A 58 7.59 -9.55 -10.19
CA ALA A 58 7.17 -10.27 -11.39
C ALA A 58 8.05 -11.49 -11.73
N ASP A 59 9.31 -11.53 -11.28
CA ASP A 59 10.21 -12.68 -11.44
C ASP A 59 9.76 -13.90 -10.61
N LYS A 60 9.11 -13.69 -9.46
CA LYS A 60 8.51 -14.76 -8.65
C LYS A 60 7.22 -15.32 -9.26
N LEU A 61 6.54 -14.50 -10.07
CA LEU A 61 5.39 -14.94 -10.88
C LEU A 61 5.83 -15.55 -12.22
N ARG A 62 7.03 -15.20 -12.73
CA ARG A 62 7.64 -15.70 -13.97
C ARG A 62 9.03 -16.29 -13.73
N PRO A 63 9.13 -17.46 -13.09
CA PRO A 63 10.43 -18.08 -12.87
C PRO A 63 11.16 -18.34 -14.20
N PRO A 64 12.51 -18.35 -14.22
CA PRO A 64 13.30 -18.40 -15.45
C PRO A 64 12.98 -19.62 -16.34
N ALA A 65 13.16 -19.47 -17.65
CA ALA A 65 12.91 -20.53 -18.64
C ALA A 65 13.74 -21.81 -18.40
N SER A 66 14.86 -21.73 -17.69
CA SER A 66 15.64 -22.91 -17.28
C SER A 66 14.85 -23.88 -16.39
N HIS A 67 13.83 -23.40 -15.65
CA HIS A 67 12.92 -24.26 -14.88
C HIS A 67 11.91 -24.99 -15.77
N LEU A 68 11.56 -24.42 -16.93
CA LEU A 68 10.64 -25.05 -17.90
C LEU A 68 11.29 -26.19 -18.67
N ALA A 69 12.60 -26.13 -18.90
CA ALA A 69 13.37 -27.15 -19.60
C ALA A 69 13.34 -28.55 -18.93
N GLN A 70 12.91 -28.64 -17.66
CA GLN A 70 12.76 -29.90 -16.94
C GLN A 70 11.38 -30.57 -17.13
N GLY A 71 10.53 -30.06 -18.03
CA GLY A 71 9.22 -30.66 -18.34
C GLY A 71 8.20 -30.59 -17.20
N LYS A 72 8.47 -29.78 -16.16
CA LYS A 72 7.60 -29.63 -14.99
C LYS A 72 6.64 -28.45 -15.19
N HIS A 73 5.37 -28.76 -15.47
CA HIS A 73 4.27 -27.79 -15.49
C HIS A 73 3.74 -27.47 -14.08
N TRP A 74 4.62 -27.21 -13.10
CA TRP A 74 4.19 -26.86 -11.75
C TRP A 74 4.01 -25.34 -11.62
N SER A 75 2.83 -24.92 -11.16
CA SER A 75 2.57 -23.59 -10.63
C SER A 75 3.42 -23.28 -9.38
N SER A 76 4.20 -22.20 -9.43
CA SER A 76 4.99 -21.77 -8.26
C SER A 76 4.07 -21.45 -7.07
N PRO A 77 4.56 -21.54 -5.81
CA PRO A 77 3.76 -21.14 -4.65
C PRO A 77 3.19 -19.71 -4.76
N TRP A 78 3.93 -18.79 -5.39
CA TRP A 78 3.46 -17.43 -5.62
C TRP A 78 2.39 -17.33 -6.71
N GLN A 79 2.46 -18.17 -7.75
CA GLN A 79 1.40 -18.25 -8.75
C GLN A 79 0.11 -18.78 -8.12
N SER A 80 0.17 -19.81 -7.28
CA SER A 80 -0.99 -20.34 -6.55
C SER A 80 -1.60 -19.30 -5.60
N ARG A 81 -0.78 -18.50 -4.91
CA ARG A 81 -1.25 -17.40 -4.04
C ARG A 81 -1.92 -16.29 -4.84
N ALA A 82 -1.33 -15.87 -5.97
CA ALA A 82 -1.94 -14.85 -6.82
C ALA A 82 -3.27 -15.33 -7.42
N ALA A 83 -3.37 -16.61 -7.80
CA ALA A 83 -4.63 -17.21 -8.22
C ALA A 83 -5.67 -17.26 -7.08
N ALA A 84 -5.26 -17.53 -5.85
CA ALA A 84 -6.14 -17.47 -4.69
C ALA A 84 -6.67 -16.04 -4.44
N ILE A 85 -5.83 -15.03 -4.63
CA ILE A 85 -6.24 -13.62 -4.58
C ILE A 85 -7.25 -13.30 -5.68
N GLU A 86 -7.06 -13.78 -6.90
CA GLU A 86 -8.04 -13.61 -7.99
C GLU A 86 -9.40 -14.23 -7.63
N LEU A 87 -9.42 -15.47 -7.14
CA LEU A 87 -10.65 -16.13 -6.68
C LEU A 87 -11.34 -15.33 -5.56
N TYR A 88 -10.55 -14.83 -4.61
CA TYR A 88 -11.04 -14.02 -3.51
C TYR A 88 -11.64 -12.69 -3.99
N LEU A 89 -10.99 -12.01 -4.93
CA LEU A 89 -11.51 -10.78 -5.53
C LEU A 89 -12.79 -11.02 -6.33
N ALA A 90 -12.84 -12.09 -7.11
CA ALA A 90 -14.04 -12.47 -7.87
C ALA A 90 -15.27 -12.61 -6.97
N GLN A 91 -15.11 -13.26 -5.81
CA GLN A 91 -16.19 -13.39 -4.83
C GLN A 91 -16.67 -12.02 -4.31
N HIS A 92 -15.76 -11.08 -4.04
CA HIS A 92 -16.11 -9.75 -3.53
C HIS A 92 -16.60 -8.79 -4.61
N LEU A 93 -16.32 -9.07 -5.87
CA LEU A 93 -16.77 -8.29 -7.02
C LEU A 93 -18.00 -8.90 -7.69
N ASP A 94 -18.52 -10.01 -7.15
CA ASP A 94 -19.61 -10.81 -7.73
C ASP A 94 -19.41 -11.10 -9.22
N CYS A 95 -18.20 -11.57 -9.57
CA CYS A 95 -17.82 -11.85 -10.95
C CYS A 95 -17.07 -13.17 -11.08
N GLN A 96 -16.87 -13.62 -12.32
CA GLN A 96 -16.03 -14.79 -12.58
C GLN A 96 -14.54 -14.43 -12.37
N PRO A 97 -13.69 -15.38 -11.93
CA PRO A 97 -12.25 -15.14 -11.74
C PRO A 97 -11.57 -14.48 -12.95
N SER A 98 -11.87 -14.96 -14.17
CA SER A 98 -11.35 -14.39 -15.41
C SER A 98 -11.83 -12.96 -15.71
N ALA A 99 -12.91 -12.51 -15.07
CA ALA A 99 -13.44 -11.16 -15.22
C ALA A 99 -12.81 -10.17 -14.24
N VAL A 100 -12.15 -10.60 -13.16
CA VAL A 100 -11.53 -9.72 -12.14
C VAL A 100 -10.60 -8.70 -12.78
N MET A 101 -9.84 -9.12 -13.79
CA MET A 101 -8.97 -8.19 -14.49
C MET A 101 -9.73 -6.98 -15.03
N ASN A 102 -11.00 -7.10 -15.45
CA ASN A 102 -11.80 -5.98 -15.97
C ASN A 102 -12.20 -4.95 -14.90
N HIS A 103 -12.14 -5.33 -13.62
CA HIS A 103 -12.52 -4.48 -12.49
C HIS A 103 -11.33 -3.81 -11.80
N VAL A 104 -10.10 -4.23 -12.11
CA VAL A 104 -8.90 -3.68 -11.49
C VAL A 104 -8.09 -2.81 -12.44
N ASP A 105 -7.04 -2.18 -11.90
CA ASP A 105 -6.11 -1.31 -12.62
C ASP A 105 -6.77 -0.09 -13.26
N LEU A 106 -7.88 0.38 -12.69
CA LEU A 106 -8.72 1.41 -13.30
C LEU A 106 -7.96 2.72 -13.55
N LEU A 107 -7.00 3.08 -12.69
CA LEU A 107 -6.20 4.29 -12.87
C LEU A 107 -5.33 4.21 -14.13
N MET A 108 -4.55 3.13 -14.27
CA MET A 108 -3.58 3.00 -15.36
C MET A 108 -4.24 2.68 -16.71
N ARG A 109 -5.51 2.25 -16.71
CA ARG A 109 -6.33 2.08 -17.91
C ARG A 109 -6.79 3.39 -18.53
N ASN A 110 -6.81 4.47 -17.75
CA ASN A 110 -7.17 5.77 -18.28
C ASN A 110 -6.10 6.22 -19.31
N PRO A 111 -6.51 6.66 -20.52
CA PRO A 111 -5.59 7.09 -21.57
C PRO A 111 -4.55 8.11 -21.14
N GLY A 112 -4.86 8.96 -20.14
CA GLY A 112 -3.95 9.97 -19.60
C GLY A 112 -2.69 9.39 -18.93
N PHE A 113 -2.67 8.10 -18.58
CA PHE A 113 -1.54 7.42 -17.95
C PHE A 113 -0.77 6.50 -18.91
N LYS A 114 -1.18 6.41 -20.18
CA LYS A 114 -0.51 5.57 -21.18
C LYS A 114 0.96 5.98 -21.34
N GLY A 115 1.85 4.98 -21.26
CA GLY A 115 3.30 5.18 -21.44
C GLY A 115 4.03 5.76 -20.22
N LEU A 116 3.33 6.06 -19.12
CA LEU A 116 3.97 6.49 -17.89
C LEU A 116 4.55 5.30 -17.12
N GLN A 117 5.63 5.56 -16.38
CA GLN A 117 6.15 4.58 -15.42
C GLN A 117 5.14 4.41 -14.27
N ARG A 118 4.40 3.28 -14.28
CA ARG A 118 3.35 2.90 -13.31
C ARG A 118 3.66 3.26 -11.87
N GLN A 119 4.90 3.04 -11.42
CA GLN A 119 5.27 3.25 -10.03
C GLN A 119 5.09 4.71 -9.55
N ASN A 120 5.20 5.70 -10.42
CA ASN A 120 5.06 7.11 -10.03
C ASN A 120 3.58 7.50 -9.80
N PRO A 121 2.64 7.27 -10.75
CA PRO A 121 1.22 7.48 -10.50
C PRO A 121 0.69 6.62 -9.35
N LEU A 122 1.16 5.38 -9.25
CA LEU A 122 0.67 4.43 -8.26
C LEU A 122 1.00 4.88 -6.82
N GLY A 123 2.25 5.27 -6.55
CA GLY A 123 2.63 5.82 -5.24
C GLY A 123 1.85 7.09 -4.88
N THR A 124 1.71 8.00 -5.86
CA THR A 124 0.94 9.24 -5.70
C THR A 124 -0.53 8.98 -5.38
N ALA A 125 -1.18 8.13 -6.17
CA ALA A 125 -2.58 7.77 -6.00
C ALA A 125 -2.81 7.03 -4.68
N PHE A 126 -1.90 6.13 -4.30
CA PHE A 126 -2.03 5.38 -3.05
C PHE A 126 -2.04 6.30 -1.82
N ALA A 127 -1.09 7.24 -1.73
CA ALA A 127 -1.06 8.21 -0.64
C ALA A 127 -2.31 9.11 -0.62
N GLY A 128 -2.75 9.59 -1.78
CA GLY A 128 -3.95 10.42 -1.90
C GLY A 128 -5.24 9.70 -1.51
N MET A 129 -5.42 8.46 -1.97
CA MET A 129 -6.56 7.61 -1.60
C MET A 129 -6.53 7.26 -0.10
N LEU A 130 -5.35 7.02 0.46
CA LEU A 130 -5.19 6.75 1.89
C LEU A 130 -5.58 7.96 2.75
N LYS A 131 -5.10 9.17 2.40
CA LYS A 131 -5.57 10.40 3.04
C LYS A 131 -7.08 10.53 2.95
N TYR A 132 -7.67 10.30 1.77
CA TYR A 132 -9.12 10.37 1.59
C TYR A 132 -9.87 9.44 2.56
N VAL A 133 -9.51 8.15 2.63
CA VAL A 133 -10.21 7.21 3.53
C VAL A 133 -9.95 7.48 5.01
N LEU A 134 -8.77 8.02 5.37
CA LEU A 134 -8.49 8.47 6.73
C LEU A 134 -9.37 9.67 7.12
N GLU A 135 -9.58 10.62 6.21
CA GLU A 135 -10.49 11.76 6.42
C GLU A 135 -11.97 11.33 6.50
N GLN A 136 -12.35 10.24 5.83
CA GLN A 136 -13.72 9.71 5.88
C GLN A 136 -13.99 8.86 7.13
N PHE A 137 -13.03 8.03 7.55
CA PHE A 137 -13.28 6.95 8.51
C PHE A 137 -12.43 7.02 9.79
N GLY A 138 -11.37 7.83 9.79
CA GLY A 138 -10.54 8.07 10.97
C GLY A 138 -11.11 9.14 11.90
N ASP A 139 -10.31 9.54 12.89
CA ASP A 139 -10.65 10.59 13.83
C ASP A 139 -10.75 11.95 13.12
N SER A 140 -11.97 12.49 13.06
CA SER A 140 -12.30 13.78 12.46
C SER A 140 -11.57 15.00 13.04
N SER A 141 -10.97 14.86 14.24
CA SER A 141 -10.16 15.92 14.85
C SER A 141 -8.71 15.94 14.36
N LEU A 142 -8.28 14.92 13.64
CA LEU A 142 -7.01 14.90 12.92
C LEU A 142 -7.17 15.53 11.54
N LYS A 143 -6.13 16.24 11.14
CA LYS A 143 -5.96 16.70 9.76
C LYS A 143 -4.78 16.00 9.14
N TYR A 144 -4.83 15.79 7.84
CA TYR A 144 -3.83 15.05 7.09
C TYR A 144 -3.24 15.91 5.99
N GLU A 145 -1.91 15.94 5.89
CA GLU A 145 -1.17 16.64 4.84
C GLU A 145 -0.33 15.63 4.06
N LEU A 146 -0.34 15.72 2.73
CA LEU A 146 0.47 14.85 1.87
C LEU A 146 1.79 15.53 1.51
N GLU A 147 2.89 14.78 1.51
CA GLU A 147 4.23 15.30 1.17
C GLU A 147 4.60 16.54 1.97
N ALA A 148 4.37 16.49 3.29
CA ALA A 148 4.69 17.59 4.18
C ALA A 148 6.22 17.78 4.23
N ASP A 149 6.68 19.02 4.08
CA ASP A 149 8.10 19.36 4.13
C ASP A 149 8.65 19.11 5.54
N ALA A 150 9.49 18.08 5.68
CA ALA A 150 10.03 17.68 6.97
C ALA A 150 10.84 18.80 7.63
N THR A 151 11.45 19.69 6.85
CA THR A 151 12.26 20.81 7.37
C THR A 151 11.39 21.94 7.94
N GLN A 152 10.16 22.07 7.46
CA GLN A 152 9.18 23.00 8.03
C GLN A 152 8.56 22.44 9.29
N VAL A 153 8.24 21.14 9.30
CA VAL A 153 7.67 20.45 10.47
C VAL A 153 8.70 20.35 11.60
N TYR A 154 9.94 20.04 11.27
CA TYR A 154 11.06 19.90 12.20
C TYR A 154 12.28 20.69 11.69
N PRO A 155 12.40 21.99 12.04
CA PRO A 155 13.54 22.80 11.63
C PRO A 155 14.89 22.19 12.02
N GLY A 156 15.79 22.10 11.04
CA GLY A 156 17.13 21.53 11.22
C GLY A 156 17.19 20.00 11.24
N ILE A 157 16.10 19.30 10.87
CA ILE A 157 16.14 17.86 10.70
C ILE A 157 17.08 17.47 9.54
N THR A 158 17.88 16.43 9.77
CA THR A 158 18.74 15.83 8.75
C THR A 158 18.37 14.36 8.63
N LEU A 159 17.86 13.94 7.48
CA LEU A 159 17.59 12.53 7.19
C LEU A 159 18.78 11.89 6.46
N PRO A 160 19.15 10.65 6.78
CA PRO A 160 20.11 9.87 6.01
C PRO A 160 19.46 9.52 4.68
N GLY A 161 20.05 9.96 3.59
CA GLY A 161 19.47 9.70 2.28
C GLY A 161 19.98 10.63 1.21
N ARG A 162 19.37 10.50 0.02
CA ARG A 162 19.77 11.22 -1.19
C ARG A 162 19.01 12.52 -1.41
N SER A 163 17.89 12.73 -0.71
CA SER A 163 17.07 13.92 -0.89
C SER A 163 17.61 15.08 -0.07
N LYS A 164 17.82 16.23 -0.71
CA LYS A 164 18.11 17.50 -0.02
C LYS A 164 16.86 18.11 0.63
N ASN A 165 15.68 17.72 0.15
CA ASN A 165 14.38 18.18 0.62
C ASN A 165 13.59 16.95 1.10
N PRO A 166 13.78 16.53 2.37
CA PRO A 166 13.05 15.41 2.92
C PRO A 166 11.55 15.71 3.01
N SER A 167 10.72 14.76 2.57
CA SER A 167 9.26 14.89 2.52
C SER A 167 8.62 13.74 3.28
N ILE A 168 7.56 14.04 4.02
CA ILE A 168 6.76 13.07 4.76
C ILE A 168 5.56 12.67 3.89
N ASP A 169 5.42 11.39 3.53
CA ASP A 169 4.35 10.94 2.62
C ASP A 169 2.97 11.40 3.10
N ILE A 170 2.62 11.15 4.37
CA ILE A 170 1.46 11.71 5.05
C ILE A 170 1.80 12.11 6.49
N LEU A 171 1.50 13.35 6.85
CA LEU A 171 1.57 13.87 8.21
C LEU A 171 0.15 14.02 8.77
N ALA A 172 -0.10 13.45 9.95
CA ALA A 172 -1.32 13.68 10.72
C ALA A 172 -1.04 14.68 11.86
N PHE A 173 -1.90 15.68 12.01
CA PHE A 173 -1.77 16.70 13.05
C PHE A 173 -3.08 16.96 13.79
N ARG A 174 -2.96 17.17 15.10
CA ARG A 174 -4.04 17.60 16.00
C ARG A 174 -3.71 18.99 16.50
N ASN A 175 -4.58 19.98 16.29
CA ASN A 175 -4.37 21.37 16.72
C ASN A 175 -2.97 21.91 16.35
N SER A 176 -2.56 21.72 15.09
CA SER A 176 -1.23 22.10 14.55
C SER A 176 -0.03 21.39 15.17
N THR A 177 -0.24 20.38 16.02
CA THR A 177 0.81 19.56 16.60
C THR A 177 0.91 18.24 15.83
N PRO A 178 2.11 17.85 15.32
CA PRO A 178 2.32 16.55 14.73
C PRO A 178 1.93 15.40 15.68
N SER A 179 1.03 14.53 15.25
CA SER A 179 0.55 13.38 16.03
C SER A 179 1.05 12.05 15.47
N ALA A 180 1.07 11.92 14.14
CA ALA A 180 1.59 10.72 13.48
C ALA A 180 2.21 11.02 12.12
N ILE A 181 3.18 10.20 11.73
CA ILE A 181 3.70 10.10 10.36
C ILE A 181 3.30 8.75 9.79
N PHE A 182 2.88 8.74 8.53
CA PHE A 182 2.71 7.51 7.76
C PHE A 182 3.74 7.46 6.64
N SER A 183 4.58 6.41 6.64
CA SER A 183 5.36 6.01 5.47
C SER A 183 4.48 5.12 4.59
N VAL A 184 4.11 5.62 3.41
CA VAL A 184 3.08 5.03 2.57
C VAL A 184 3.71 4.48 1.30
N LYS A 185 3.64 3.15 1.13
CA LYS A 185 4.32 2.44 0.04
C LYS A 185 3.44 1.31 -0.47
N TRP A 186 2.98 1.37 -1.72
CA TRP A 186 2.14 0.31 -2.28
C TRP A 186 2.83 -1.06 -2.22
N GLY A 187 4.06 -1.14 -2.70
CA GLY A 187 4.95 -2.28 -2.47
C GLY A 187 6.25 -1.79 -1.83
N LEU A 188 6.89 -2.64 -1.03
CA LEU A 188 8.18 -2.33 -0.44
C LEU A 188 9.27 -2.81 -1.39
N ARG A 189 10.18 -1.93 -1.76
CA ARG A 189 11.37 -2.35 -2.50
C ARG A 189 12.44 -2.82 -1.54
N HIS A 190 13.07 -3.96 -1.83
CA HIS A 190 14.12 -4.51 -0.98
C HIS A 190 15.23 -3.49 -0.65
N ASP A 191 15.66 -2.71 -1.64
CA ASP A 191 16.72 -1.71 -1.51
C ASP A 191 16.29 -0.42 -0.79
N ARG A 192 15.00 -0.25 -0.48
CA ARG A 192 14.44 0.96 0.16
C ARG A 192 13.76 0.71 1.49
N VAL A 193 13.72 -0.54 1.96
CA VAL A 193 13.20 -0.83 3.32
C VAL A 193 14.04 -0.12 4.38
N SER A 194 15.35 0.01 4.16
CA SER A 194 16.24 0.72 5.08
C SER A 194 15.91 2.21 5.22
N ASP A 195 15.34 2.83 4.19
CA ASP A 195 15.00 4.26 4.25
C ASP A 195 13.96 4.47 5.37
N ILE A 196 12.92 3.63 5.39
CA ILE A 196 11.85 3.64 6.39
C ILE A 196 12.41 3.42 7.82
N THR A 197 13.24 2.39 8.00
CA THR A 197 13.80 2.04 9.32
C THR A 197 14.77 3.12 9.83
N ASN A 198 15.41 3.87 8.92
CA ASN A 198 16.32 4.95 9.29
C ASN A 198 15.59 6.28 9.54
N GLU A 199 14.48 6.53 8.86
CA GLU A 199 13.68 7.76 9.01
C GLU A 199 12.96 7.83 10.36
N CYS A 200 12.33 6.72 10.78
CA CYS A 200 11.54 6.65 12.01
C CYS A 200 12.26 7.22 13.26
N PRO A 201 13.48 6.76 13.62
CA PRO A 201 14.14 7.22 14.85
C PRO A 201 14.47 8.71 14.80
N ILE A 202 14.68 9.27 13.61
CA ILE A 202 15.03 10.68 13.45
C ILE A 202 13.82 11.56 13.63
N TYR A 203 12.68 11.18 13.04
CA TYR A 203 11.42 11.90 13.26
C TYR A 203 10.99 11.83 14.72
N LYS A 204 11.07 10.66 15.36
CA LYS A 204 10.75 10.52 16.79
C LYS A 204 11.70 11.33 17.68
N ALA A 205 13.00 11.35 17.38
CA ALA A 205 13.95 12.20 18.10
C ALA A 205 13.66 13.69 17.90
N ALA A 206 13.27 14.11 16.69
CA ALA A 206 12.88 15.49 16.41
C ALA A 206 11.62 15.91 17.17
N ALA A 207 10.58 15.07 17.19
CA ALA A 207 9.37 15.29 17.98
C ALA A 207 9.68 15.38 19.48
N SER A 208 10.54 14.49 19.99
CA SER A 208 10.96 14.52 21.39
C SER A 208 11.66 15.83 21.77
N ARG A 209 12.47 16.43 20.89
CA ARG A 209 13.08 17.76 21.13
C ARG A 209 12.03 18.86 21.23
N SER A 210 10.94 18.73 20.48
CA SER A 210 9.77 19.63 20.55
C SER A 210 8.78 19.26 21.66
N ARG A 211 9.11 18.31 22.54
CA ARG A 211 8.27 17.80 23.65
C ARG A 211 6.91 17.25 23.19
N THR A 212 6.85 16.70 21.98
CA THR A 212 5.65 16.03 21.45
C THR A 212 5.89 14.53 21.34
N THR A 213 4.83 13.75 21.49
CA THR A 213 4.85 12.31 21.18
C THR A 213 4.46 12.14 19.71
N LEU A 214 5.25 11.36 18.98
CA LEU A 214 4.99 11.09 17.56
C LEU A 214 4.81 9.60 17.34
N LYS A 215 3.69 9.23 16.69
CA LYS A 215 3.50 7.89 16.15
C LYS A 215 4.09 7.77 14.75
N PHE A 216 4.61 6.61 14.39
CA PHE A 216 5.17 6.32 13.09
C PHE A 216 4.62 4.99 12.59
N TYR A 217 3.83 5.01 11.51
CA TYR A 217 3.27 3.81 10.91
C TYR A 217 3.78 3.60 9.49
N VAL A 218 3.88 2.35 9.07
CA VAL A 218 4.09 1.98 7.66
C VAL A 218 2.77 1.46 7.11
N ILE A 219 2.31 2.01 5.99
CA ILE A 219 1.04 1.60 5.37
C ILE A 219 1.34 1.06 3.97
N THR A 220 0.96 -0.20 3.70
CA THR A 220 1.42 -0.92 2.51
C THR A 220 0.45 -1.97 1.97
N ASN A 221 0.69 -2.37 0.71
CA ASN A 221 0.11 -3.55 0.05
C ASN A 221 1.21 -4.59 -0.30
N GLU A 222 2.33 -4.60 0.42
CA GLU A 222 3.39 -5.59 0.23
C GLU A 222 2.96 -6.98 0.72
N TYR A 223 3.33 -8.04 -0.01
CA TYR A 223 3.07 -9.43 0.37
C TYR A 223 4.35 -10.20 0.73
N ASP A 224 5.53 -9.72 0.35
CA ASP A 224 6.79 -10.39 0.63
C ASP A 224 7.05 -10.49 2.16
N PRO A 225 7.06 -11.70 2.74
CA PRO A 225 7.20 -11.84 4.19
C PRO A 225 8.54 -11.33 4.72
N ALA A 226 9.62 -11.40 3.95
CA ALA A 226 10.93 -10.93 4.41
C ALA A 226 10.96 -9.40 4.47
N ARG A 227 10.32 -8.71 3.51
CA ARG A 227 10.23 -7.25 3.52
C ARG A 227 9.31 -6.75 4.63
N LEU A 228 8.13 -7.37 4.78
CA LEU A 228 7.19 -7.05 5.86
C LEU A 228 7.79 -7.31 7.24
N ASN A 229 8.43 -8.46 7.45
CA ASN A 229 9.04 -8.79 8.73
C ASN A 229 10.16 -7.82 9.12
N LYS A 230 10.87 -7.23 8.14
CA LYS A 230 11.91 -6.24 8.43
C LYS A 230 11.36 -4.94 9.00
N VAL A 231 10.22 -4.45 8.50
CA VAL A 231 9.56 -3.26 9.07
C VAL A 231 8.79 -3.57 10.34
N LEU A 232 8.14 -4.75 10.41
CA LEU A 232 7.37 -5.16 11.58
C LEU A 232 8.26 -5.43 12.79
N GLY A 233 9.48 -5.93 12.57
CA GLY A 233 10.46 -6.18 13.62
C GLY A 233 11.25 -4.94 14.08
N ASP A 234 11.00 -3.76 13.52
CA ASP A 234 11.67 -2.53 13.93
C ASP A 234 10.93 -1.89 15.12
N PRO A 235 11.54 -1.82 16.32
CA PRO A 235 10.89 -1.30 17.53
C PRO A 235 10.58 0.21 17.46
N CYS A 236 11.16 0.94 16.49
CA CYS A 236 10.81 2.32 16.29
C CYS A 236 9.40 2.46 15.70
N ILE A 237 8.98 1.53 14.84
CA ILE A 237 7.73 1.61 14.09
C ILE A 237 6.57 1.20 15.00
N ASP A 238 5.58 2.09 15.19
CA ASP A 238 4.44 1.82 16.09
C ASP A 238 3.44 0.81 15.50
N GLY A 239 3.49 0.57 14.20
CA GLY A 239 2.71 -0.47 13.56
C GLY A 239 2.87 -0.52 12.04
N VAL A 240 2.67 -1.70 11.48
CA VAL A 240 2.60 -1.93 10.04
C VAL A 240 1.15 -2.21 9.68
N VAL A 241 0.54 -1.33 8.89
CA VAL A 241 -0.83 -1.44 8.42
C VAL A 241 -0.82 -2.02 7.01
N HIS A 242 -1.44 -3.18 6.84
CA HIS A 242 -1.68 -3.73 5.52
C HIS A 242 -3.06 -3.28 5.03
N ILE A 243 -3.18 -2.90 3.75
CA ILE A 243 -4.45 -2.43 3.20
C ILE A 243 -5.56 -3.49 3.34
N HIS A 244 -5.18 -4.76 3.24
CA HIS A 244 -6.06 -5.90 3.51
C HIS A 244 -5.27 -7.05 4.14
N LYS A 245 -5.11 -7.07 5.46
CA LYS A 245 -4.33 -8.10 6.18
C LYS A 245 -4.81 -9.51 5.84
N ASN A 246 -6.12 -9.69 5.66
CA ASN A 246 -6.69 -11.00 5.34
C ASN A 246 -6.22 -11.53 3.98
N ALA A 247 -5.88 -10.66 3.02
CA ALA A 247 -5.31 -11.10 1.74
C ALA A 247 -3.94 -11.77 1.91
N VAL A 248 -3.12 -11.27 2.83
CA VAL A 248 -1.77 -11.81 3.11
C VAL A 248 -1.87 -13.04 4.00
N CYS A 249 -2.54 -12.92 5.15
CA CYS A 249 -2.60 -14.00 6.12
C CYS A 249 -3.62 -15.06 5.71
N GLY A 250 -4.89 -14.68 5.58
CA GLY A 250 -5.98 -15.61 5.29
C GLY A 250 -5.90 -16.24 3.90
N VAL A 251 -5.78 -15.42 2.85
CA VAL A 251 -5.83 -15.90 1.45
C VAL A 251 -4.49 -16.47 1.00
N CYS A 252 -3.38 -15.78 1.24
CA CYS A 252 -2.05 -16.26 0.82
C CYS A 252 -1.41 -17.27 1.79
N GLY A 253 -1.98 -17.45 2.99
CA GLY A 253 -1.47 -18.36 4.01
C GLY A 253 -0.15 -17.90 4.64
N LEU A 254 0.18 -16.60 4.59
CA LEU A 254 1.46 -16.06 5.07
C LEU A 254 1.35 -15.65 6.54
N ASN A 255 0.93 -16.58 7.40
CA ASN A 255 0.49 -16.26 8.77
C ASN A 255 1.62 -16.05 9.77
N ASP A 256 2.80 -16.64 9.54
CA ASP A 256 3.85 -16.83 10.55
C ASP A 256 4.22 -15.55 11.30
N ARG A 257 5.13 -14.75 10.75
CA ARG A 257 5.68 -13.57 11.41
C ARG A 257 4.90 -12.30 11.12
N LEU A 258 3.74 -12.42 10.47
CA LEU A 258 2.98 -11.28 9.92
C LEU A 258 1.66 -11.05 10.67
N ILE A 259 1.39 -11.85 11.71
CA ILE A 259 0.13 -11.77 12.45
C ILE A 259 -0.05 -10.45 13.20
N ASP A 260 1.03 -9.74 13.52
CA ASP A 260 0.98 -8.47 14.25
C ASP A 260 0.71 -7.25 13.35
N MET A 261 0.57 -7.44 12.03
CA MET A 261 0.11 -6.37 11.15
C MET A 261 -1.30 -5.92 11.54
N ILE A 262 -1.59 -4.64 11.33
CA ILE A 262 -2.89 -4.03 11.56
C ILE A 262 -3.67 -4.04 10.24
N ASN A 263 -4.94 -4.45 10.25
CA ASN A 263 -5.79 -4.29 9.07
C ASN A 263 -6.22 -2.83 8.93
N LEU A 264 -6.26 -2.29 7.70
CA LEU A 264 -6.63 -0.89 7.47
C LEU A 264 -7.97 -0.48 8.12
N SER A 265 -8.98 -1.36 8.06
CA SER A 265 -10.29 -1.08 8.66
C SER A 265 -10.21 -0.88 10.19
N ASP A 266 -9.32 -1.61 10.85
CA ASP A 266 -9.11 -1.51 12.28
C ASP A 266 -8.24 -0.29 12.61
N PHE A 267 -7.27 0.00 11.73
CA PHE A 267 -6.41 1.16 11.86
C PHE A 267 -7.19 2.48 11.93
N PHE A 268 -8.30 2.60 11.20
CA PHE A 268 -9.19 3.77 11.32
C PHE A 268 -9.63 4.00 12.77
N LYS A 269 -10.01 2.95 13.49
CA LYS A 269 -10.38 3.02 14.92
C LYS A 269 -9.18 3.33 15.82
N HIS A 270 -7.98 2.87 15.44
CA HIS A 270 -6.77 3.19 16.18
C HIS A 270 -6.47 4.70 16.20
N THR A 271 -6.87 5.45 15.17
CA THR A 271 -6.61 6.90 15.08
C THR A 271 -7.32 7.72 16.17
N PHE A 272 -8.41 7.23 16.74
CA PHE A 272 -9.16 7.91 17.82
C PHE A 272 -8.43 7.91 19.17
N ASN A 273 -7.32 7.17 19.29
CA ASN A 273 -6.55 7.05 20.53
C ASN A 273 -5.26 7.89 20.53
N TRP A 274 -5.12 8.86 19.61
CA TRP A 274 -3.89 9.66 19.43
C TRP A 274 -3.99 11.05 20.02
#